data_AF-A0A2D9Y4X2-F1
#
_entry.id   AF-A0A2D9Y4X2-F1
#
_cell.length_a   1.000
_cell.length_b   1.000
_cell.length_c   1.000
_cell.angle_alpha   90.00
_cell.angle_beta   90.00
_cell.angle_gamma   90.00
#
_symmetry.space_group_name_H-M   'P 1'
#
loop_
_entity.id
_entity.type
_entity.pdbx_description
1 polymer ?
#
loop_
_entity_poly.entity_id
_entity_poly.type
_entity_poly.pdbx_seq_one_letter_code
_entity_poly.pdbx_strand_id
1 'polypeptide(L)' 'MSQDNLITLYSKKADEHVVTSRNKKKFANADKLSLMKFSKKLRKRVEFTETKKMHKKK' A
#
# COMPACT_ATOMS: atom_id res chain seq x y z
N MET A 1 -10.72 20.29 -1.23
CA MET A 1 -10.61 18.99 -0.51
C MET A 1 -10.22 17.91 -1.51
N SER A 2 -8.99 17.38 -1.44
CA SER A 2 -8.55 16.30 -2.34
C SER A 2 -9.30 15.01 -2.03
N GLN A 3 -9.67 14.26 -3.07
CA GLN A 3 -10.38 12.98 -2.93
C GLN A 3 -9.43 11.81 -2.62
N ASP A 4 -8.12 12.01 -2.78
CA ASP A 4 -7.12 10.97 -2.68
C ASP A 4 -6.44 11.00 -1.30
N ASN A 5 -6.45 9.84 -0.63
CA ASN A 5 -5.73 9.61 0.61
C ASN A 5 -4.47 8.80 0.32
N LEU A 6 -3.35 9.18 0.94
CA LEU A 6 -2.15 8.35 0.95
C LEU A 6 -2.38 7.14 1.87
N ILE A 7 -2.03 5.96 1.36
CA ILE A 7 -2.11 4.68 2.05
C ILE A 7 -0.76 3.98 1.98
N THR A 8 -0.46 3.15 2.98
CA THR A 8 0.78 2.37 3.03
C THR A 8 0.45 0.89 2.82
N LEU A 9 1.10 0.26 1.86
CA LEU A 9 1.07 -1.18 1.63
C LEU A 9 2.33 -1.82 2.21
N TYR A 10 2.18 -2.96 2.88
CA TYR A 10 3.28 -3.74 3.43
C TYR A 10 3.29 -5.15 2.86
N SER A 11 4.48 -5.65 2.57
CA SER A 11 4.68 -7.06 2.22
C SER A 11 5.46 -7.78 3.32
N LYS A 12 4.85 -8.81 3.92
CA LYS A 12 5.52 -9.70 4.88
C LYS A 12 6.71 -10.44 4.28
N LYS A 13 6.65 -10.74 2.98
CA LYS A 13 7.70 -11.52 2.29
C LYS A 13 8.93 -10.69 2.00
N ALA A 14 8.76 -9.44 1.59
CA ALA A 14 9.85 -8.53 1.26
C ALA A 14 10.33 -7.68 2.44
N ASP A 15 9.54 -7.63 3.51
CA ASP A 15 9.70 -6.69 4.63
C ASP A 15 9.93 -5.25 4.10
N GLU A 16 9.02 -4.82 3.23
CA GLU A 16 9.07 -3.54 2.53
C GLU A 16 7.72 -2.83 2.63
N HIS A 17 7.79 -1.50 2.74
CA HIS A 17 6.64 -0.60 2.69
C HIS A 17 6.62 0.17 1.37
N VAL A 18 5.44 0.28 0.77
CA VAL A 18 5.19 1.09 -0.43
C VAL A 18 4.03 2.03 -0.14
N VAL A 19 4.19 3.31 -0.46
CA VAL A 19 3.14 4.31 -0.29
C VAL A 19 2.46 4.53 -1.63
N THR A 20 1.12 4.50 -1.65
CA THR A 20 0.29 4.76 -2.84
C THR A 20 -0.90 5.63 -2.46
N SER A 21 -1.53 6.30 -3.44
CA SER A 21 -2.81 6.99 -3.21
C SER A 21 -3.99 6.05 -3.43
N ARG A 22 -5.09 6.29 -2.70
CA ARG A 22 -6.39 5.63 -2.87
C ARG A 22 -7.49 6.68 -2.80
N ASN A 23 -8.43 6.64 -3.76
CA ASN A 23 -9.57 7.55 -3.75
C ASN A 23 -10.55 7.18 -2.63
N LYS A 24 -10.77 8.10 -1.71
CA LYS A 24 -11.59 7.88 -0.51
C LYS A 24 -13.06 7.63 -0.85
N LYS A 25 -13.61 8.33 -1.84
CA LYS A 25 -15.03 8.25 -2.19
C LYS A 25 -15.37 6.95 -2.90
N LYS A 26 -14.57 6.57 -3.90
CA LYS A 26 -14.82 5.36 -4.69
C LYS A 26 -14.63 4.08 -3.89
N PHE A 27 -13.79 4.12 -2.85
CA PHE A 27 -13.40 2.94 -2.11
C PHE A 27 -13.73 3.02 -0.62
N ALA A 28 -14.72 3.84 -0.23
CA ALA A 28 -15.12 4.04 1.17
C ALA A 28 -15.53 2.73 1.87
N ASN A 29 -16.18 1.81 1.14
CA ASN A 29 -16.70 0.54 1.66
C ASN A 29 -15.94 -0.68 1.14
N ALA A 30 -14.80 -0.48 0.47
CA ALA A 30 -14.05 -1.58 -0.11
C ALA A 30 -13.02 -2.12 0.89
N ASP A 31 -12.77 -3.42 0.83
CA ASP A 31 -11.78 -4.10 1.66
C ASP A 31 -10.37 -3.48 1.54
N LYS A 32 -9.48 -3.94 2.43
CA LYS A 32 -8.06 -3.58 2.39
C LYS A 32 -7.49 -3.89 1.02
N LEU A 33 -6.76 -2.94 0.45
CA LEU A 33 -6.18 -3.11 -0.88
C LEU A 33 -5.04 -4.15 -0.83
N SER A 34 -5.12 -5.19 -1.67
CA SER A 34 -4.01 -6.08 -1.97
C SER A 34 -3.54 -5.85 -3.39
N LEU A 35 -2.24 -5.61 -3.59
CA LEU A 35 -1.64 -5.38 -4.90
C LEU A 35 -0.37 -6.18 -5.05
N MET A 36 -0.18 -6.79 -6.22
CA MET A 36 1.13 -7.30 -6.62
C MET A 36 2.01 -6.14 -7.10
N LYS A 37 3.12 -5.89 -6.38
CA LYS A 37 4.12 -4.88 -6.75
C LYS A 37 5.51 -5.52 -6.81
N PHE A 38 6.41 -4.89 -7.54
CA PHE A 38 7.79 -5.33 -7.63
C PHE A 38 8.55 -4.94 -6.36
N SER A 39 9.15 -5.93 -5.69
CA SER A 39 10.05 -5.71 -4.56
C SER A 39 11.48 -5.53 -5.06
N LYS A 40 12.15 -4.46 -4.62
CA LYS A 40 13.55 -4.20 -4.99
C LYS A 40 14.51 -5.14 -4.25
N LYS A 41 14.23 -5.45 -2.98
CA LYS A 41 15.03 -6.42 -2.20
C LYS A 41 15.00 -7.82 -2.81
N LEU A 42 13.81 -8.33 -3.14
CA LEU A 42 13.65 -9.70 -3.64
C LEU A 42 13.74 -9.83 -5.17
N ARG A 43 13.81 -8.70 -5.89
CA ARG A 43 13.85 -8.62 -7.36
C ARG A 43 12.74 -9.42 -8.06
N LYS A 44 11.55 -9.50 -7.44
CA LYS A 44 10.38 -10.22 -7.97
C LYS A 44 9.09 -9.51 -7.60
N ARG A 45 7.98 -9.88 -8.25
CA ARG A 45 6.65 -9.40 -7.87
C ARG A 45 6.15 -10.13 -6.63
N VAL A 46 5.68 -9.37 -5.66
CA VAL A 46 5.22 -9.86 -4.38
C VAL A 46 3.91 -9.15 -4.04
N GLU A 47 3.05 -9.82 -3.29
CA GLU A 47 1.83 -9.23 -2.77
C GLU A 47 2.15 -8.25 -1.63
N PHE A 48 1.55 -7.07 -1.73
CA PHE A 48 1.54 -6.03 -0.70
C PHE A 48 0.11 -5.80 -0.25
N THR A 49 -0.08 -5.70 1.06
CA THR A 49 -1.40 -5.53 1.69
C THR A 49 -1.47 -4.21 2.43
N GLU A 50 -2.62 -3.54 2.37
CA GLU A 50 -2.82 -2.25 3.02
C GLU A 50 -2.72 -2.35 4.54
N THR A 51 -1.98 -1.39 5.10
CA THR A 51 -1.75 -1.25 6.54
C THR A 51 -2.36 0.04 7.05
N LYS A 52 -2.90 -0.02 8.28
CA LYS A 52 -3.51 1.15 8.94
C LYS A 52 -2.47 2.21 9.35
N LYS A 53 -1.20 1.81 9.54
CA LYS A 53 -0.13 2.74 9.96
C LYS A 53 0.53 3.35 8.75
N MET A 54 0.56 4.68 8.70
CA MET A 54 1.33 5.41 7.70
C MET A 54 2.83 5.23 7.97
N HIS A 55 3.54 4.62 7.02
CA HIS A 55 5.00 4.55 7.10
C HIS A 55 5.57 5.91 6.74
N LYS A 56 5.98 6.68 7.75
CA LYS A 56 6.77 7.90 7.56
C LYS A 56 8.23 7.47 7.42
N LYS A 57 8.83 7.64 6.25
CA LYS A 57 10.30 7.63 6.16
C LYS A 57 10.79 8.76 7.05
N LYS A 58 11.55 8.41 8.09
CA LYS A 58 12.31 9.37 8.90
C LYS A 58 13.42 9.95 8.05
#